data_AF-A0A317JYH4-F1
#
_entry.id   AF-A0A317JYH4-F1
#
_cell.length_a   1.000
_cell.length_b   1.000
_cell.length_c   1.000
_cell.angle_alpha   90.00
_cell.angle_beta   90.00
_cell.angle_gamma   90.00
#
_symmetry.space_group_name_H-M   'P 1'
#
loop_
_entity.id
_entity.type
_entity.pdbx_description
1 polymer ?
#
loop_
_entity_poly.entity_id
_entity_poly.type
_entity_poly.pdbx_seq_one_letter_code
_entity_poly.pdbx_strand_id
1 'polypeptide(L)'
;MPGDPPVPITVWPVPAPQQGETMSNAMGVRLVHNLTHPSDLIIDLAVGPQLARAVIAAHRRSHLHVPRQVGWGREAATLIVAGWPVDQAASPVDFFVRCRGSLAAGGCVAVLLPHGDVIAPVDVVIAAKRARLAYLQHIVAADRLPRRGRRAQLDIHTDVLILTRSVTETRGADG
;
A
#
# COMPACT_ATOMS: atom_id res chain seq x y z
N MET A 1 8.00 -3.03 -29.69
CA MET A 1 8.53 -3.09 -28.32
C MET A 1 7.68 -4.05 -27.52
N PRO A 2 8.23 -5.06 -26.84
CA PRO A 2 7.46 -5.73 -25.81
C PRO A 2 7.17 -4.70 -24.71
N GLY A 3 5.90 -4.42 -24.44
CA GLY A 3 5.51 -3.56 -23.32
C GLY A 3 5.83 -4.23 -21.99
N ASP A 4 5.84 -3.45 -20.90
CA ASP A 4 5.91 -4.01 -19.54
C ASP A 4 4.84 -5.12 -19.41
N PRO A 5 5.18 -6.29 -18.83
CA PRO A 5 4.20 -7.35 -18.63
C PRO A 5 3.02 -6.84 -17.81
N PRO A 6 1.79 -7.32 -18.05
CA PRO A 6 0.63 -6.87 -17.31
C PRO A 6 0.81 -7.17 -15.82
N VAL A 7 0.56 -6.16 -14.98
CA VAL A 7 0.66 -6.31 -13.52
C VAL A 7 -0.44 -7.24 -13.01
N PRO A 8 -0.13 -8.26 -12.18
CA PRO A 8 -1.13 -9.17 -11.65
C PRO A 8 -2.21 -8.45 -10.86
N ILE A 9 -3.48 -8.81 -11.13
CA ILE A 9 -4.64 -8.35 -10.38
C ILE A 9 -5.12 -9.46 -9.45
N THR A 10 -5.30 -9.18 -8.17
CA THR A 10 -5.79 -10.14 -7.17
C THR A 10 -7.01 -9.60 -6.46
N VAL A 11 -8.07 -10.41 -6.32
CA VAL A 11 -9.29 -9.99 -5.63
C VAL A 11 -9.25 -10.38 -4.16
N TRP A 12 -9.56 -9.44 -3.29
CA TRP A 12 -9.56 -9.62 -1.85
C TRP A 12 -10.99 -9.49 -1.30
N PRO A 13 -11.66 -10.60 -0.90
CA PRO A 13 -12.99 -10.51 -0.28
C PRO A 13 -12.88 -10.01 1.16
N VAL A 14 -13.06 -8.70 1.35
CA VAL A 14 -13.01 -8.04 2.67
C VAL A 14 -14.14 -7.00 2.74
N PRO A 15 -14.67 -6.68 3.93
CA PRO A 15 -15.67 -5.63 4.05
C PRO A 15 -15.12 -4.25 3.63
N ALA A 16 -16.00 -3.40 3.13
CA ALA A 16 -15.72 -1.99 2.89
C ALA A 16 -15.25 -1.24 4.17
N PRO A 17 -14.41 -0.20 4.05
CA PRO A 17 -14.07 0.69 5.17
C PRO A 17 -15.30 1.46 5.65
N GLN A 18 -15.29 1.92 6.91
CA GLN A 18 -16.30 2.87 7.37
C GLN A 18 -16.02 4.26 6.77
N GLN A 19 -17.02 5.14 6.81
CA GLN A 19 -16.87 6.49 6.29
C GLN A 19 -15.72 7.23 7.00
N GLY A 20 -14.81 7.80 6.20
CA GLY A 20 -13.64 8.52 6.70
C GLY A 20 -12.43 7.65 7.07
N GLU A 21 -12.55 6.32 6.99
CA GLU A 21 -11.44 5.40 7.23
C GLU A 21 -10.78 4.98 5.91
N THR A 22 -9.46 4.76 5.93
CA THR A 22 -8.73 4.30 4.74
C THR A 22 -9.00 2.83 4.42
N MET A 23 -9.25 1.99 5.44
CA MET A 23 -9.39 0.55 5.26
C MET A 23 -10.29 -0.10 6.32
N SER A 24 -10.78 -1.31 6.07
CA SER A 24 -11.42 -2.15 7.09
C SER A 24 -10.39 -2.93 7.91
N ASN A 25 -10.78 -3.43 9.10
CA ASN A 25 -9.89 -4.27 9.92
C ASN A 25 -9.39 -5.49 9.15
N ALA A 26 -10.25 -6.12 8.34
CA ALA A 26 -9.88 -7.28 7.54
C ALA A 26 -8.85 -6.95 6.45
N MET A 27 -8.94 -5.76 5.85
CA MET A 27 -7.92 -5.27 4.92
C MET A 27 -6.57 -5.10 5.62
N GLY A 28 -6.54 -4.40 6.78
CA GLY A 28 -5.31 -4.21 7.55
C GLY A 28 -4.63 -5.52 7.93
N VAL A 29 -5.39 -6.49 8.43
CA VAL A 29 -4.90 -7.84 8.75
C VAL A 29 -4.28 -8.49 7.52
N ARG A 30 -4.94 -8.44 6.36
CA ARG A 30 -4.40 -9.06 5.14
C ARG A 30 -3.14 -8.37 4.64
N LEU A 31 -3.07 -7.05 4.64
CA LEU A 31 -1.85 -6.33 4.26
C LEU A 31 -0.67 -6.76 5.13
N VAL A 32 -0.85 -6.75 6.45
CA VAL A 32 0.21 -7.14 7.39
C VAL A 32 0.64 -8.59 7.18
N HIS A 33 -0.31 -9.52 7.10
CA HIS A 33 0.03 -10.95 6.98
C HIS A 33 0.64 -11.35 5.63
N ASN A 34 0.26 -10.69 4.53
CA ASN A 34 0.73 -11.06 3.20
C ASN A 34 2.01 -10.33 2.79
N LEU A 35 2.30 -9.17 3.39
CA LEU A 35 3.40 -8.30 2.95
C LEU A 35 4.51 -8.15 4.00
N THR A 36 4.40 -8.76 5.18
CA THR A 36 5.40 -8.60 6.25
C THR A 36 5.67 -9.89 7.04
N HIS A 37 6.89 -10.00 7.56
CA HIS A 37 7.37 -11.07 8.44
C HIS A 37 7.37 -10.63 9.91
N PRO A 38 7.46 -11.58 10.88
CA PRO A 38 7.63 -11.22 12.29
C PRO A 38 8.79 -10.24 12.50
N SER A 39 8.60 -9.26 13.38
CA SER A 39 9.58 -8.19 13.68
C SER A 39 9.81 -7.15 12.58
N ASP A 40 9.14 -7.25 11.43
CA ASP A 40 9.16 -6.20 10.42
C ASP A 40 8.64 -4.87 10.96
N LEU A 41 9.24 -3.77 10.49
CA LEU A 41 8.79 -2.42 10.77
C LEU A 41 7.77 -1.97 9.71
N ILE A 42 6.63 -1.47 10.19
CA ILE A 42 5.54 -0.94 9.38
C ILE A 42 5.35 0.54 9.69
N ILE A 43 5.23 1.37 8.64
CA ILE A 43 4.85 2.78 8.77
C ILE A 43 3.39 2.93 8.40
N ASP A 44 2.59 3.40 9.35
CA ASP A 44 1.16 3.64 9.20
C ASP A 44 0.90 5.11 8.88
N LEU A 45 0.44 5.39 7.66
CA LEU A 45 -0.02 6.71 7.21
C LEU A 45 -1.52 6.68 6.85
N ALA A 46 -2.21 5.60 7.20
CA ALA A 46 -3.63 5.45 6.92
C ALA A 46 -4.47 6.20 7.98
N VAL A 47 -5.67 6.60 7.59
CA VAL A 47 -6.67 7.15 8.51
C VAL A 47 -7.45 5.99 9.14
N GLY A 48 -7.42 5.92 10.47
CA GLY A 48 -8.16 4.96 11.27
C GLY A 48 -7.27 3.97 12.03
N PRO A 49 -7.83 3.22 13.00
CA PRO A 49 -7.06 2.34 13.89
C PRO A 49 -6.75 0.94 13.32
N GLN A 50 -7.18 0.64 12.10
CA GLN A 50 -7.24 -0.72 11.55
C GLN A 50 -5.85 -1.33 11.37
N LEU A 51 -4.91 -0.58 10.80
CA LEU A 51 -3.57 -1.08 10.57
C LEU A 51 -2.82 -1.24 11.90
N ALA A 52 -2.89 -0.25 12.78
CA ALA A 52 -2.34 -0.35 14.14
C ALA A 52 -2.83 -1.61 14.88
N ARG A 53 -4.14 -1.93 14.81
CA ARG A 53 -4.70 -3.16 15.39
C ARG A 53 -4.11 -4.42 14.74
N ALA A 54 -3.97 -4.44 13.42
CA ALA A 54 -3.38 -5.56 12.68
C ALA A 54 -1.91 -5.78 13.03
N VAL A 55 -1.12 -4.70 13.16
CA VAL A 55 0.29 -4.74 13.58
C VAL A 55 0.40 -5.39 14.97
N ILE A 56 -0.41 -4.93 15.94
CA ILE A 56 -0.41 -5.45 17.31
C ILE A 56 -0.78 -6.93 17.31
N ALA A 57 -1.88 -7.30 16.63
CA ALA A 57 -2.34 -8.68 16.56
C ALA A 57 -1.29 -9.61 15.92
N ALA A 58 -0.59 -9.14 14.88
CA ALA A 58 0.46 -9.89 14.19
C ALA A 58 1.84 -9.79 14.87
N HIS A 59 1.97 -9.11 16.01
CA HIS A 59 3.25 -8.97 16.72
C HIS A 59 4.34 -8.33 15.82
N ARG A 60 3.98 -7.27 15.09
CA ARG A 60 4.89 -6.48 14.24
C ARG A 60 5.36 -5.22 14.97
N ARG A 61 6.43 -4.59 14.48
CA ARG A 61 6.87 -3.28 14.97
C ARG A 61 6.20 -2.19 14.12
N SER A 62 5.81 -1.07 14.73
CA SER A 62 5.29 0.06 13.98
C SER A 62 5.78 1.40 14.49
N HIS A 63 5.94 2.34 13.56
CA HIS A 63 5.92 3.75 13.87
C HIS A 63 4.48 4.24 13.72
N LEU A 64 3.74 4.24 14.83
CA LEU A 64 2.40 4.83 14.86
C LEU A 64 2.52 6.35 14.71
N HIS A 65 1.91 6.92 13.67
CA HIS A 65 1.94 8.35 13.46
C HIS A 65 1.03 9.05 14.49
N VAL A 66 1.63 9.57 15.55
CA VAL A 66 1.03 10.67 16.32
C VAL A 66 1.12 11.92 15.43
N PRO A 67 0.05 12.72 15.26
CA PRO A 67 0.04 13.84 14.34
C PRO A 67 0.92 14.96 14.89
N ARG A 68 2.23 14.92 14.61
CA ARG A 68 3.18 16.05 14.63
C ARG A 68 4.60 15.57 14.30
N GLN A 69 4.98 15.80 13.05
CA GLN A 69 6.23 16.49 12.66
C GLN A 69 7.62 15.89 12.96
N VAL A 70 7.78 14.68 13.52
CA VAL A 70 9.12 14.06 13.63
C VAL A 70 9.22 12.91 12.65
N GLY A 71 10.27 12.94 11.83
CA GLY A 71 10.45 12.10 10.65
C GLY A 71 10.17 10.61 10.88
N TRP A 72 9.80 9.91 9.80
CA TRP A 72 9.80 8.45 9.78
C TRP A 72 11.16 8.01 10.30
N GLY A 73 11.19 7.27 11.42
CA GLY A 73 12.43 7.00 12.16
C GLY A 73 13.56 6.49 11.24
N ARG A 74 14.80 6.53 11.74
CA ARG A 74 15.97 6.13 10.92
C ARG A 74 15.95 4.67 10.45
N GLU A 75 15.11 3.83 11.06
CA GLU A 75 14.98 2.43 10.70
C GLU A 75 14.14 2.24 9.42
N ALA A 76 14.62 1.36 8.54
CA ALA A 76 13.97 1.06 7.28
C ALA A 76 12.75 0.14 7.49
N ALA A 77 11.60 0.53 6.93
CA ALA A 77 10.36 -0.23 6.98
C ALA A 77 10.27 -1.25 5.83
N THR A 78 9.58 -2.36 6.05
CA THR A 78 9.28 -3.31 4.97
C THR A 78 7.93 -3.02 4.31
N LEU A 79 7.03 -2.35 5.03
CA LEU A 79 5.73 -1.93 4.54
C LEU A 79 5.40 -0.49 4.98
N ILE A 80 5.00 0.34 4.01
CA ILE A 80 4.38 1.64 4.25
C ILE A 80 2.95 1.59 3.73
N VAL A 81 1.97 2.00 4.51
CA VAL A 81 0.56 1.98 4.10
C VAL A 81 -0.02 3.39 4.13
N ALA A 82 -0.66 3.81 3.04
CA ALA A 82 -1.23 5.15 2.92
C ALA A 82 -2.57 5.13 2.17
N GLY A 83 -3.46 6.05 2.53
CA GLY A 83 -4.62 6.39 1.71
C GLY A 83 -4.25 7.37 0.60
N TRP A 84 -5.06 7.38 -0.46
CA TRP A 84 -4.97 8.33 -1.57
C TRP A 84 -6.25 9.17 -1.70
N PRO A 85 -6.16 10.48 -1.98
CA PRO A 85 -4.94 11.28 -2.12
C PRO A 85 -4.19 11.46 -0.78
N VAL A 86 -2.90 11.78 -0.86
CA VAL A 86 -2.08 12.02 0.35
C VAL A 86 -2.24 13.48 0.77
N ASP A 87 -3.06 13.73 1.80
CA ASP A 87 -3.42 15.08 2.28
C ASP A 87 -2.24 15.97 2.73
N GLN A 88 -1.05 15.41 2.95
CA GLN A 88 0.09 16.10 3.56
C GLN A 88 1.34 16.18 2.65
N ALA A 89 1.25 15.73 1.39
CA ALA A 89 2.38 15.76 0.48
C ALA A 89 2.40 17.05 -0.36
N ALA A 90 3.56 17.72 -0.40
CA ALA A 90 3.77 18.86 -1.30
C ALA A 90 3.62 18.45 -2.78
N SER A 91 4.00 17.21 -3.11
CA SER A 91 3.66 16.56 -4.38
C SER A 91 3.55 15.04 -4.23
N PRO A 92 2.72 14.38 -5.07
CA PRO A 92 2.72 12.92 -5.24
C PRO A 92 4.10 12.28 -5.38
N VAL A 93 4.99 12.91 -6.15
CA VAL A 93 6.33 12.36 -6.42
C VAL A 93 7.20 12.43 -5.16
N ASP A 94 7.17 13.55 -4.45
CA ASP A 94 7.97 13.73 -3.22
C ASP A 94 7.53 12.76 -2.12
N PHE A 95 6.23 12.48 -2.04
CA PHE A 95 5.71 11.43 -1.18
C PHE A 95 6.37 10.08 -1.47
N PHE A 96 6.37 9.64 -2.73
CA PHE A 96 6.97 8.35 -3.08
C PHE A 96 8.50 8.35 -3.00
N VAL A 97 9.18 9.49 -3.21
CA VAL A 97 10.62 9.62 -2.96
C VAL A 97 10.92 9.39 -1.48
N ARG A 98 10.10 9.98 -0.59
CA ARG A 98 10.20 9.76 0.85
C ARG A 98 9.94 8.29 1.20
N CYS A 99 8.88 7.68 0.63
CA CYS A 99 8.59 6.24 0.76
C CYS A 99 9.80 5.39 0.42
N ARG A 100 10.37 5.57 -0.77
CA ARG A 100 11.56 4.83 -1.21
C ARG A 100 12.73 4.99 -0.24
N GLY A 101 12.98 6.20 0.26
CA GLY A 101 14.06 6.50 1.20
C GLY A 101 13.94 5.80 2.55
N SER A 102 12.72 5.46 2.98
CA SER A 102 12.45 4.77 4.23
C SER A 102 12.13 3.29 4.08
N LEU A 103 12.09 2.76 2.87
CA LEU A 103 11.91 1.33 2.62
C LEU A 103 13.23 0.58 2.68
N ALA A 104 13.20 -0.58 3.34
CA ALA A 104 14.21 -1.62 3.20
C ALA A 104 14.26 -2.12 1.75
N ALA A 105 15.38 -2.75 1.36
CA ALA A 105 15.46 -3.42 0.06
C ALA A 105 14.38 -4.51 -0.04
N GLY A 106 13.59 -4.51 -1.12
CA GLY A 106 12.46 -5.42 -1.30
C GLY A 106 11.18 -5.02 -0.53
N GLY A 107 11.22 -3.95 0.28
CA GLY A 107 10.04 -3.39 0.92
C GLY A 107 9.07 -2.76 -0.09
N CYS A 108 7.84 -2.49 0.36
CA CYS A 108 6.79 -1.94 -0.50
C CYS A 108 5.92 -0.87 0.16
N VAL A 109 5.30 -0.06 -0.68
CA VAL A 109 4.21 0.86 -0.33
C VAL A 109 2.90 0.23 -0.80
N ALA A 110 1.93 0.12 0.10
CA ALA A 110 0.55 -0.20 -0.23
C ALA A 110 -0.28 1.09 -0.22
N VAL A 111 -0.75 1.50 -1.39
CA VAL A 111 -1.57 2.72 -1.56
C VAL A 111 -3.02 2.32 -1.75
N LEU A 112 -3.90 2.74 -0.84
CA LEU A 112 -5.33 2.44 -0.89
C LEU A 112 -6.10 3.59 -1.50
N LEU A 113 -6.94 3.29 -2.49
CA LEU A 113 -7.78 4.24 -3.21
C LEU A 113 -9.25 3.78 -3.16
N PRO A 114 -10.22 4.69 -3.00
CA PRO A 114 -11.61 4.38 -3.30
C PRO A 114 -11.74 3.86 -4.73
N HIS A 115 -12.51 2.78 -4.93
CA HIS A 115 -12.77 2.28 -6.26
C HIS A 115 -13.73 3.20 -7.04
N GLY A 116 -13.58 3.24 -8.36
CA GLY A 116 -14.47 3.99 -9.26
C GLY A 116 -13.85 5.26 -9.87
N ASP A 117 -12.71 5.70 -9.37
CA ASP A 117 -11.88 6.70 -10.05
C ASP A 117 -10.84 6.01 -10.94
N VAL A 118 -11.00 6.14 -12.26
CA VAL A 118 -10.09 5.53 -13.24
C VAL A 118 -8.78 6.30 -13.42
N ILE A 119 -8.72 7.56 -12.98
CA ILE A 119 -7.54 8.43 -13.10
C ILE A 119 -6.62 8.24 -11.90
N ALA A 120 -7.19 8.14 -10.68
CA ALA A 120 -6.39 8.07 -9.46
C ALA A 120 -5.34 6.94 -9.44
N PRO A 121 -5.64 5.69 -9.87
CA PRO A 121 -4.62 4.65 -9.97
C PRO A 121 -3.49 4.99 -10.96
N VAL A 122 -3.81 5.66 -12.07
CA VAL A 122 -2.83 6.08 -13.09
C VAL A 122 -1.89 7.12 -12.51
N ASP A 123 -2.42 8.12 -11.80
CA ASP A 123 -1.62 9.17 -11.17
C ASP A 123 -0.67 8.61 -10.11
N VAL A 124 -1.13 7.65 -9.30
CA VAL A 124 -0.28 6.94 -8.35
C VAL A 124 0.86 6.21 -9.07
N VAL A 125 0.56 5.45 -10.12
CA VAL A 125 1.58 4.69 -10.86
C VAL A 125 2.59 5.64 -11.52
N ILE A 126 2.15 6.75 -12.11
CA ILE A 126 3.05 7.74 -12.72
C ILE A 126 3.96 8.36 -11.66
N ALA A 127 3.40 8.78 -10.52
CA ALA A 127 4.18 9.39 -9.44
C ALA A 127 5.19 8.41 -8.83
N ALA A 128 4.77 7.16 -8.61
CA ALA A 128 5.63 6.10 -8.09
C ALA A 128 6.77 5.74 -9.06
N LYS A 129 6.47 5.63 -10.38
CA LYS A 129 7.48 5.38 -11.42
C LYS A 129 8.52 6.51 -11.46
N ARG A 130 8.09 7.78 -11.37
CA ARG A 130 9.00 8.94 -11.28
C ARG A 130 9.89 8.88 -10.03
N ALA A 131 9.36 8.35 -8.93
CA ALA A 131 10.12 8.09 -7.71
C ALA A 131 10.95 6.79 -7.73
N ARG A 132 11.05 6.08 -8.86
CA ARG A 132 11.76 4.79 -9.02
C ARG A 132 11.20 3.63 -8.17
N LEU A 133 9.90 3.63 -7.89
CA LEU A 133 9.21 2.44 -7.38
C LEU A 133 8.61 1.66 -8.56
N ALA A 134 8.64 0.33 -8.46
CA ALA A 134 8.06 -0.56 -9.45
C ALA A 134 6.64 -0.95 -9.04
N TYR A 135 5.71 -0.94 -9.99
CA TYR A 135 4.33 -1.37 -9.75
C TYR A 135 4.26 -2.90 -9.82
N LEU A 136 4.04 -3.54 -8.67
CA LEU A 136 4.18 -4.99 -8.50
C LEU A 136 2.84 -5.72 -8.61
N GLN A 137 1.78 -5.18 -8.02
CA GLN A 137 0.49 -5.86 -7.91
C GLN A 137 -0.65 -4.86 -7.75
N HIS A 138 -1.76 -5.15 -8.43
CA HIS A 138 -3.07 -4.54 -8.15
C HIS A 138 -3.87 -5.48 -7.27
N ILE A 139 -4.35 -5.00 -6.13
CA ILE A 139 -5.31 -5.73 -5.31
C ILE A 139 -6.65 -5.00 -5.37
N VAL A 140 -7.71 -5.74 -5.66
CA VAL A 140 -9.06 -5.22 -5.78
C VAL A 140 -9.86 -5.78 -4.61
N ALA A 141 -10.22 -4.94 -3.66
CA ALA A 141 -11.04 -5.34 -2.53
C ALA A 141 -12.52 -5.16 -2.84
N ALA A 142 -13.25 -6.24 -2.63
CA ALA A 142 -14.67 -6.30 -2.85
C ALA A 142 -15.36 -6.87 -1.61
N ASP A 143 -16.59 -6.42 -1.39
CA ASP A 143 -17.45 -7.00 -0.37
C ASP A 143 -17.64 -8.51 -0.62
N ARG A 144 -18.06 -9.24 0.42
CA ARG A 144 -18.18 -10.70 0.38
C ARG A 144 -18.86 -11.19 -0.90
N LEU A 145 -18.30 -12.27 -1.45
CA LEU A 145 -18.65 -12.90 -2.73
C LEU A 145 -20.15 -12.87 -3.06
N PRO A 146 -20.52 -12.66 -4.34
CA PRO A 146 -21.90 -12.61 -4.78
C PRO A 146 -22.71 -13.81 -4.28
N ARG A 147 -23.86 -13.55 -3.65
CA ARG A 147 -24.81 -14.60 -3.27
C ARG A 147 -25.39 -15.23 -4.55
N ARG A 148 -25.49 -16.58 -4.60
CA ARG A 148 -26.08 -17.31 -5.75
C ARG A 148 -27.42 -16.67 -6.15
N GLY A 149 -27.57 -16.31 -7.42
CA GLY A 149 -28.82 -15.79 -8.00
C GLY A 149 -28.86 -14.28 -8.25
N ARG A 150 -27.89 -13.49 -7.77
CA ARG A 150 -27.68 -12.10 -8.24
C ARG A 150 -26.54 -12.08 -9.26
N ARG A 151 -26.63 -11.19 -10.27
CA ARG A 151 -25.55 -10.96 -11.26
C ARG A 151 -24.21 -10.92 -10.52
N ALA A 152 -23.23 -11.66 -11.02
CA ALA A 152 -21.91 -11.87 -10.44
C ALA A 152 -21.00 -10.63 -10.55
N GLN A 153 -21.53 -9.46 -10.22
CA GLN A 153 -20.75 -8.24 -10.13
C GLN A 153 -20.12 -8.21 -8.74
N LEU A 154 -18.78 -8.22 -8.72
CA LEU A 154 -18.04 -7.97 -7.49
C LEU A 154 -18.32 -6.53 -7.07
N ASP A 155 -18.76 -6.35 -5.83
CA ASP A 155 -19.00 -5.03 -5.25
C ASP A 155 -17.65 -4.47 -4.77
N ILE A 156 -16.88 -3.98 -5.73
CA ILE A 156 -15.52 -3.50 -5.51
C ILE A 156 -15.60 -2.10 -4.90
N HIS A 157 -14.95 -1.93 -3.75
CA HIS A 157 -14.97 -0.67 -3.01
C HIS A 157 -13.58 -0.03 -2.85
N THR A 158 -12.48 -0.79 -3.00
CA THR A 158 -11.13 -0.27 -2.78
C THR A 158 -10.12 -0.93 -3.72
N ASP A 159 -9.30 -0.11 -4.37
CA ASP A 159 -8.10 -0.53 -5.07
C ASP A 159 -6.88 -0.37 -4.14
N VAL A 160 -5.99 -1.35 -4.13
CA VAL A 160 -4.70 -1.26 -3.43
C VAL A 160 -3.58 -1.53 -4.40
N LEU A 161 -2.73 -0.53 -4.59
CA LEU A 161 -1.58 -0.60 -5.48
C LEU A 161 -0.33 -0.92 -4.65
N ILE A 162 0.34 -2.01 -4.99
CA ILE A 162 1.59 -2.42 -4.34
C ILE A 162 2.77 -1.94 -5.17
N LEU A 163 3.57 -1.06 -4.58
CA LEU A 163 4.71 -0.40 -5.20
C LEU A 163 5.99 -0.80 -4.47
N THR A 164 6.92 -1.49 -5.12
CA THR A 164 8.11 -2.03 -4.47
C THR A 164 9.38 -1.25 -4.79
N ARG A 165 10.29 -1.18 -3.81
CA ARG A 165 11.67 -0.76 -4.03
C ARG A 165 12.45 -1.92 -4.63
N SER A 166 12.94 -1.75 -5.85
CA SER A 166 13.74 -2.76 -6.55
C SER A 166 14.97 -3.16 -5.74
N VAL A 167 15.28 -4.46 -5.70
CA VAL A 167 16.45 -5.02 -5.00
C VAL A 167 17.76 -4.72 -5.77
N THR A 168 17.66 -4.39 -7.06
CA THR A 168 18.78 -4.26 -8.00
C THR A 168 19.57 -2.94 -7.91
N GLU A 169 19.46 -2.15 -6.85
CA GLU A 169 20.32 -0.97 -6.64
C GLU A 169 21.72 -1.31 -6.06
N THR A 170 22.01 -2.58 -5.73
CA THR A 170 23.28 -2.97 -5.10
C THR A 170 24.10 -3.97 -5.92
N ARG A 171 24.70 -3.51 -7.03
CA ARG A 171 26.01 -3.98 -7.52
C ARG A 171 26.48 -3.11 -8.69
N GLY A 172 27.19 -2.05 -8.35
CA GLY A 172 27.87 -1.17 -9.30
C GLY A 172 29.11 -0.59 -8.64
N ALA A 173 29.93 -1.45 -8.05
CA ALA A 173 31.30 -1.15 -7.65
C ALA A 173 32.10 -2.45 -7.73
N ASP A 174 33.27 -2.33 -8.34
CA ASP A 174 34.41 -3.25 -8.46
C ASP A 174 34.44 -4.19 -9.67
N GLY A 175 35.32 -3.81 -10.59
CA GLY A 175 35.76 -4.51 -11.81
C GLY A 175 36.54 -3.57 -12.71
#